data_AF-A0A835U8G5-F1
#
_entry.id   AF-A0A835U8G5-F1
#
_cell.length_a   1.000
_cell.length_b   1.000
_cell.length_c   1.000
_cell.angle_alpha   90.00
_cell.angle_beta   90.00
_cell.angle_gamma   90.00
#
_symmetry.space_group_name_H-M   'P 1'
#
loop_
_entity.id
_entity.type
_entity.pdbx_description
1 polymer ?
#
loop_
_entity_poly.entity_id
_entity_poly.type
_entity_poly.pdbx_seq_one_letter_code
_entity_poly.pdbx_strand_id
1 'polypeptide(L)'
;MESPGRSGVRGQSEEEEAMAAMDVASDVVLLKKAWRNEKAAPEVLHFEAGLIQRAREQIQLLEETVEELIEIRSDDIVVSLYQMDLDRALFLLRSYLRIRLQKVIGATFSNLKAPFD
;
A
#
# COMPACT_ATOMS: atom_id res chain seq x y z
N MET A 1 -43.79 -19.47 25.31
CA MET A 1 -42.69 -18.52 25.57
C MET A 1 -41.56 -18.90 24.62
N GLU A 2 -41.55 -18.31 23.43
CA GLU A 2 -40.41 -18.42 22.52
C GLU A 2 -39.65 -17.10 22.57
N SER A 3 -38.36 -17.18 22.89
CA SER A 3 -37.43 -16.06 22.76
C SER A 3 -36.69 -16.20 21.43
N PRO A 4 -36.66 -15.17 20.56
CA PRO A 4 -35.86 -15.22 19.34
C PRO A 4 -34.42 -14.80 19.65
N GLY A 5 -33.50 -15.77 19.65
CA GLY A 5 -32.07 -15.55 19.82
C GLY A 5 -31.37 -15.23 18.51
N ARG A 6 -31.23 -13.92 18.22
CA ARG A 6 -30.06 -13.25 17.59
C ARG A 6 -29.23 -14.08 16.59
N SER A 7 -29.65 -14.09 15.32
CA SER A 7 -28.82 -14.52 14.17
C SER A 7 -28.48 -13.32 13.27
N GLY A 8 -27.81 -12.30 13.82
CA GLY A 8 -27.50 -11.05 13.09
C GLY A 8 -26.04 -10.61 13.14
N VAL A 9 -25.16 -11.33 13.85
CA VAL A 9 -23.78 -10.86 14.11
C VAL A 9 -22.75 -11.41 13.12
N ARG A 10 -22.97 -12.60 12.55
CA ARG A 10 -22.00 -13.27 11.65
C ARG A 10 -21.96 -12.68 10.23
N GLY A 11 -23.08 -12.13 9.74
CA GLY A 11 -23.14 -11.52 8.40
C GLY A 11 -22.52 -10.11 8.35
N GLN A 12 -22.51 -9.39 9.47
CA GLN A 12 -21.97 -8.02 9.53
C GLN A 12 -20.44 -8.00 9.44
N SER A 13 -19.75 -8.98 10.04
CA SER A 13 -18.29 -9.09 9.99
C SER A 13 -17.77 -9.47 8.60
N GLU A 14 -18.45 -10.38 7.90
CA GLU A 14 -18.05 -10.83 6.56
C GLU A 14 -18.24 -9.70 5.51
N GLU A 15 -19.28 -8.86 5.66
CA GLU A 15 -19.51 -7.69 4.80
C GLU A 15 -18.48 -6.58 5.03
N GLU A 16 -18.10 -6.32 6.30
CA GLU A 16 -17.05 -5.35 6.64
C GLU A 16 -15.68 -5.79 6.12
N GLU A 17 -15.33 -7.06 6.25
CA GLU A 17 -14.09 -7.63 5.70
C GLU A 17 -14.04 -7.55 4.17
N ALA A 18 -15.15 -7.84 3.49
CA ALA A 18 -15.24 -7.73 2.03
C ALA A 18 -15.10 -6.27 1.56
N MET A 19 -15.72 -5.31 2.25
CA MET A 19 -15.60 -3.89 1.95
C MET A 19 -14.15 -3.39 2.16
N ALA A 20 -13.51 -3.79 3.25
CA ALA A 20 -12.11 -3.46 3.50
C ALA A 20 -11.19 -4.04 2.42
N ALA A 21 -11.40 -5.29 1.99
CA ALA A 21 -10.64 -5.90 0.91
C ALA A 21 -10.81 -5.16 -0.44
N MET A 22 -12.02 -4.68 -0.74
CA MET A 22 -12.27 -3.84 -1.93
C MET A 22 -11.54 -2.50 -1.86
N ASP A 23 -11.50 -1.86 -0.69
CA ASP A 23 -10.79 -0.60 -0.49
C ASP A 23 -9.26 -0.77 -0.63
N VAL A 24 -8.70 -1.87 -0.14
CA VAL A 24 -7.28 -2.20 -0.34
C VAL A 24 -6.96 -2.42 -1.81
N ALA A 25 -7.81 -3.18 -2.52
CA ALA A 25 -7.65 -3.38 -3.95
C ALA A 25 -7.71 -2.04 -4.73
N SER A 26 -8.58 -1.13 -4.29
CA SER A 26 -8.67 0.24 -4.81
C SER A 26 -7.38 1.03 -4.58
N ASP A 27 -6.84 1.02 -3.36
CA ASP A 27 -5.61 1.74 -3.02
C ASP A 27 -4.39 1.23 -3.80
N VAL A 28 -4.27 -0.08 -4.02
CA VAL A 28 -3.19 -0.63 -4.87
C VAL A 28 -3.31 -0.12 -6.31
N VAL A 29 -4.53 -0.02 -6.86
CA VAL A 29 -4.77 0.54 -8.20
C VAL A 29 -4.43 2.04 -8.24
N LEU A 30 -4.82 2.79 -7.22
CA LEU A 30 -4.51 4.22 -7.08
C LEU A 30 -2.99 4.44 -6.98
N LEU A 31 -2.29 3.64 -6.17
CA LEU A 31 -0.83 3.74 -6.00
C LEU A 31 -0.10 3.41 -7.31
N LYS A 32 -0.53 2.37 -8.04
CA LYS A 32 0.01 2.05 -9.37
C LYS A 32 -0.19 3.19 -10.36
N LYS A 33 -1.36 3.84 -10.33
CA LYS A 33 -1.64 5.00 -11.18
C LYS A 33 -0.76 6.20 -10.81
N ALA A 34 -0.66 6.53 -9.52
CA ALA A 34 0.21 7.60 -9.02
C ALA A 34 1.68 7.34 -9.41
N TRP A 35 2.17 6.12 -9.23
CA TRP A 35 3.51 5.70 -9.64
C TRP A 35 3.77 5.88 -11.14
N ARG A 36 2.85 5.43 -12.00
CA ARG A 36 2.96 5.60 -13.45
C ARG A 36 2.98 7.07 -13.86
N ASN A 37 2.10 7.87 -13.28
CA ASN A 37 2.02 9.31 -13.55
C ASN A 37 3.30 10.02 -13.12
N GLU A 38 3.79 9.70 -11.91
CA GLU A 38 5.04 10.24 -11.41
C GLU A 38 6.21 9.85 -12.32
N LYS A 39 6.29 8.60 -12.79
CA LYS A 39 7.35 8.19 -13.71
C LYS A 39 7.30 8.92 -15.06
N ALA A 40 6.11 9.28 -15.53
CA ALA A 40 5.91 9.92 -16.83
C ALA A 40 6.05 11.45 -16.80
N ALA A 41 5.82 12.10 -15.66
CA ALA A 41 5.93 13.54 -15.52
C ALA A 41 7.41 13.98 -15.41
N PRO A 42 7.83 15.09 -16.05
CA PRO A 42 9.17 15.64 -15.87
C PRO A 42 9.37 16.26 -14.48
N GLU A 43 8.37 17.00 -13.99
CA GLU A 43 8.32 17.62 -12.66
C GLU A 43 7.71 16.69 -11.59
N VAL A 44 7.92 17.04 -10.32
CA VAL A 44 7.30 16.32 -9.20
C VAL A 44 5.81 16.66 -9.09
N LEU A 45 4.96 15.64 -9.00
CA LEU A 45 3.51 15.82 -8.91
C LEU A 45 3.05 16.12 -7.47
N HIS A 46 1.75 16.35 -7.26
CA HIS A 46 1.18 16.46 -5.91
C HIS A 46 1.47 15.19 -5.07
N PHE A 47 1.72 15.34 -3.78
CA PHE A 47 2.01 14.20 -2.90
C PHE A 47 0.72 13.65 -2.28
N GLU A 48 0.35 12.44 -2.68
CA GLU A 48 -0.84 11.73 -2.19
C GLU A 48 -0.65 11.15 -0.77
N ALA A 49 -0.45 12.01 0.24
CA ALA A 49 -0.07 11.60 1.60
C ALA A 49 -1.00 10.54 2.22
N GLY A 50 -2.32 10.71 2.06
CA GLY A 50 -3.31 9.78 2.61
C GLY A 50 -3.23 8.38 2.00
N LEU A 51 -3.06 8.30 0.68
CA LEU A 51 -2.89 7.02 -0.04
C LEU A 51 -1.59 6.32 0.41
N ILE A 52 -0.50 7.07 0.58
CA ILE A 52 0.77 6.52 1.04
C ILE A 52 0.69 6.02 2.47
N GLN A 53 -0.01 6.75 3.34
CA GLN A 53 -0.20 6.33 4.73
C GLN A 53 -0.96 5.00 4.80
N ARG A 54 -2.11 4.88 4.11
CA ARG A 54 -2.88 3.63 4.06
C ARG A 54 -2.09 2.47 3.45
N ALA A 55 -1.36 2.72 2.36
CA ALA A 55 -0.52 1.68 1.76
C ALA A 55 0.57 1.18 2.71
N ARG A 56 1.13 2.05 3.57
CA ARG A 56 2.11 1.64 4.59
C ARG A 56 1.47 0.79 5.68
N GLU A 57 0.29 1.18 6.15
CA GLU A 57 -0.47 0.41 7.14
C GLU A 57 -0.81 -0.98 6.62
N GLN A 58 -1.26 -1.10 5.37
CA GLN A 58 -1.54 -2.40 4.74
C GLN A 58 -0.28 -3.27 4.57
N ILE A 59 0.86 -2.66 4.26
CA ILE A 59 2.15 -3.38 4.20
C ILE A 59 2.53 -3.88 5.59
N GLN A 60 2.36 -3.09 6.64
CA GLN A 60 2.66 -3.50 8.03
C GLN A 60 1.79 -4.68 8.46
N LEU A 61 0.49 -4.63 8.18
CA LEU A 61 -0.41 -5.76 8.45
C LEU A 61 0.00 -7.03 7.70
N LEU A 62 0.49 -6.89 6.46
CA LEU A 62 0.99 -8.01 5.68
C LEU A 62 2.32 -8.56 6.22
N GLU A 63 3.20 -7.70 6.73
CA GLU A 63 4.43 -8.09 7.44
C GLU A 63 4.08 -8.93 8.69
N GLU A 64 3.16 -8.43 9.53
CA GLU A 64 2.68 -9.15 10.72
C GLU A 64 2.04 -10.50 10.36
N THR A 65 1.25 -10.54 9.28
CA THR A 65 0.63 -11.79 8.80
C THR A 65 1.70 -12.80 8.35
N VAL A 66 2.74 -12.37 7.64
CA VAL A 66 3.84 -13.24 7.22
C VAL A 66 4.59 -13.80 8.44
N GLU A 67 4.86 -12.95 9.44
CA GLU A 67 5.51 -13.37 10.69
C GLU A 67 4.67 -14.43 11.42
N GLU A 68 3.36 -14.20 11.59
CA GLU A 68 2.45 -15.16 12.21
C GLU A 68 2.42 -16.50 11.46
N LEU A 69 2.34 -16.49 10.12
CA LEU A 69 2.34 -17.69 9.30
C LEU A 69 3.63 -18.53 9.49
N ILE A 70 4.77 -17.86 9.67
CA ILE A 70 6.05 -18.51 9.96
C ILE A 70 6.02 -19.13 11.37
N GLU A 71 5.53 -18.39 12.37
CA GLU A 71 5.47 -18.84 13.77
C GLU A 71 4.59 -20.09 13.94
N ILE A 72 3.42 -20.12 13.29
CA ILE A 72 2.52 -21.28 13.35
C ILE A 72 3.00 -22.46 12.49
N ARG A 73 4.14 -22.31 11.79
CA ARG A 73 4.70 -23.28 10.83
C ARG A 73 3.65 -23.68 9.77
N SER A 74 3.06 -22.66 9.14
CA SER A 74 2.18 -22.85 7.99
C SER A 74 2.94 -23.48 6.82
N ASP A 75 2.19 -23.95 5.81
CA ASP A 75 2.77 -24.51 4.58
C ASP A 75 3.73 -23.52 3.91
N ASP A 76 4.92 -24.00 3.54
CA ASP A 76 5.99 -23.20 2.92
C ASP A 76 5.50 -22.46 1.66
N ILE A 77 4.60 -23.06 0.87
CA ILE A 77 4.03 -22.44 -0.33
C ILE A 77 3.15 -21.24 0.04
N VAL A 78 2.37 -21.36 1.12
CA VAL A 78 1.52 -20.27 1.62
C VAL A 78 2.38 -19.12 2.12
N VAL A 79 3.37 -19.41 2.96
CA VAL A 79 4.32 -18.40 3.46
C VAL A 79 5.02 -17.69 2.29
N SER A 80 5.50 -18.46 1.31
CA SER A 80 6.19 -17.93 0.14
C SER A 80 5.29 -17.02 -0.71
N LEU A 81 4.01 -17.35 -0.86
CA LEU A 81 3.05 -16.53 -1.60
C LEU A 81 2.86 -15.16 -0.93
N TYR A 82 2.66 -15.13 0.38
CA TYR A 82 2.49 -13.89 1.13
C TYR A 82 3.78 -13.04 1.12
N GLN A 83 4.96 -13.67 1.23
CA GLN A 83 6.24 -12.98 1.08
C GLN A 83 6.40 -12.33 -0.30
N MET A 84 6.02 -13.04 -1.38
CA MET A 84 6.08 -12.48 -2.73
C MET A 84 5.17 -11.26 -2.89
N ASP A 85 3.95 -11.31 -2.34
CA ASP A 85 3.02 -10.18 -2.41
C ASP A 85 3.51 -8.99 -1.57
N LEU A 86 4.11 -9.26 -0.41
CA LEU A 86 4.78 -8.24 0.40
C LEU A 86 5.93 -7.57 -0.38
N ASP A 87 6.80 -8.36 -1.00
CA ASP A 87 7.91 -7.85 -1.82
C ASP A 87 7.41 -6.97 -2.98
N ARG A 88 6.31 -7.37 -3.63
CA ARG A 88 5.68 -6.60 -4.71
C ARG A 88 5.11 -5.27 -4.21
N ALA A 89 4.43 -5.27 -3.07
CA ALA A 89 3.87 -4.06 -2.46
C ALA A 89 4.98 -3.09 -2.04
N LEU A 90 6.00 -3.62 -1.36
CA LEU A 90 7.18 -2.86 -0.95
C LEU A 90 7.94 -2.28 -2.14
N PHE A 91 8.13 -3.06 -3.21
CA PHE A 91 8.76 -2.57 -4.44
C PHE A 91 8.01 -1.38 -5.02
N LEU A 92 6.68 -1.48 -5.15
CA LEU A 92 5.86 -0.42 -5.72
C LEU A 92 5.96 0.87 -4.90
N LEU A 93 5.79 0.77 -3.58
CA LEU A 93 5.85 1.93 -2.68
C LEU A 93 7.26 2.57 -2.69
N ARG A 94 8.32 1.76 -2.54
CA ARG A 94 9.70 2.25 -2.55
C ARG A 94 10.07 2.88 -3.89
N SER A 95 9.62 2.30 -5.01
CA SER A 95 9.86 2.84 -6.35
C SER A 95 9.22 4.22 -6.52
N TYR A 96 7.95 4.37 -6.11
CA TYR A 96 7.25 5.66 -6.13
C TYR A 96 7.97 6.74 -5.34
N LEU A 97 8.31 6.46 -4.08
CA LEU A 97 8.98 7.43 -3.21
C LEU A 97 10.38 7.79 -3.74
N ARG A 98 11.12 6.82 -4.27
CA ARG A 98 12.45 7.04 -4.86
C ARG A 98 12.39 7.99 -6.07
N ILE A 99 11.47 7.76 -7.00
CA ILE A 99 11.31 8.63 -8.19
C ILE A 99 11.01 10.07 -7.76
N ARG A 100 10.12 10.25 -6.78
CA ARG A 100 9.81 11.59 -6.25
C ARG A 100 11.02 12.27 -5.63
N LEU A 101 11.77 11.56 -4.79
CA LEU A 101 12.99 12.10 -4.18
C LEU A 101 13.99 12.56 -5.24
N GLN A 102 14.21 11.74 -6.28
CA GLN A 102 15.10 12.10 -7.39
C GLN A 102 14.67 13.40 -8.07
N LYS A 103 13.36 13.59 -8.31
CA LYS A 103 12.84 14.82 -8.91
C LYS A 103 12.92 16.03 -8.00
N VAL A 104 12.59 15.90 -6.72
CA VAL A 104 12.69 17.00 -5.75
C VAL A 104 14.13 17.47 -5.65
N ILE A 105 15.06 16.52 -5.51
CA ILE A 105 16.49 16.78 -5.44
C ILE A 105 16.98 17.42 -6.76
N GLY A 106 16.57 16.89 -7.92
CA GLY A 106 16.92 17.47 -9.22
C GLY A 106 16.44 18.92 -9.37
N ALA A 107 15.19 19.21 -9.01
CA ALA A 107 14.61 20.55 -9.10
C ALA A 107 15.30 21.55 -8.16
N THR A 108 15.62 21.14 -6.92
CA THR A 108 16.32 22.03 -5.98
C THR A 108 17.72 22.37 -6.49
N PHE A 109 18.47 21.40 -7.04
CA PHE A 109 19.79 21.65 -7.61
C PHE A 109 19.74 22.59 -8.83
N SER A 110 18.75 22.45 -9.71
CA SER A 110 18.56 23.38 -10.83
C SER A 110 18.31 24.82 -10.35
N ASN A 111 17.47 25.01 -9.34
CA ASN A 111 17.18 26.33 -8.76
C ASN A 111 18.40 26.97 -8.07
N LEU A 112 19.26 26.16 -7.46
CA LEU A 112 20.52 26.62 -6.84
C LEU A 112 21.61 27.01 -7.86
N LYS A 113 21.52 26.54 -9.10
CA LYS A 113 22.47 26.87 -10.18
C LYS A 113 22.08 28.10 -10.99
N ALA A 114 20.81 28.52 -10.93
CA ALA A 114 20.30 29.73 -11.59
C ALA A 114 20.66 31.12 -10.97
N PRO A 115 21.31 31.31 -9.80
CA PRO A 115 21.48 32.65 -9.22
C PRO A 115 22.62 33.51 -9.80
N PHE A 116 23.25 33.16 -10.94
CA PHE A 116 24.40 33.92 -11.47
C PHE A 116 24.43 34.18 -12.98
N ASP A 117 23.28 34.13 -13.66
CA ASP A 117 23.13 34.76 -15.00
C ASP A 117 22.33 36.07 -14.89
#